data_AF-A0A8T4A7U8-F1
#
_entry.id   AF-A0A8T4A7U8-F1
#
_cell.length_a   1.000
_cell.length_b   1.000
_cell.length_c   1.000
_cell.angle_alpha   90.00
_cell.angle_beta   90.00
_cell.angle_gamma   90.00
#
_symmetry.space_group_name_H-M   'P 1'
#
loop_
_entity.id
_entity.type
_entity.pdbx_description
1 polymer ?
#
loop_
_entity_poly.entity_id
_entity_poly.type
_entity_poly.pdbx_seq_one_letter_code
_entity_poly.pdbx_strand_id
1 'polypeptide(L)' 'MLRKCPVCRKYSLREMCCTGTENPHPPKFSLADKYGKYRRATKGL' A
#
# COMPACT_ATOMS: atom_id res chain seq x y z
N MET A 1 -1.83 5.27 -14.15
CA MET A 1 -1.81 5.42 -12.68
C MET A 1 -0.36 5.28 -12.22
N LEU A 2 0.16 6.17 -11.37
CA LEU A 2 1.53 6.04 -10.88
C LEU A 2 1.63 4.78 -10.01
N ARG A 3 2.63 3.95 -10.25
CA ARG A 3 2.91 2.72 -9.51
C ARG A 3 4.34 2.74 -8.99
N LYS A 4 4.62 2.00 -7.92
CA LYS A 4 5.95 1.85 -7.35
C LYS A 4 6.28 0.38 -7.17
N CYS A 5 7.52 -0.01 -7.48
CA CYS A 5 7.98 -1.36 -7.19
C CYS A 5 8.44 -1.45 -5.73
N PRO A 6 7.95 -2.42 -4.93
CA PRO A 6 8.37 -2.59 -3.53
C PRO A 6 9.83 -3.04 -3.41
N VAL A 7 10.39 -3.70 -4.43
CA VAL A 7 11.76 -4.24 -4.42
C VAL A 7 12.78 -3.16 -4.80
N CYS A 8 12.69 -2.59 -6.01
CA CYS A 8 13.67 -1.64 -6.53
C CYS A 8 13.32 -0.17 -6.27
N ARG A 9 12.13 0.11 -5.71
CA ARG A 9 11.60 1.45 -5.37
C ARG A 9 11.45 2.43 -6.54
N LYS A 10 11.61 1.97 -7.79
CA LYS A 10 11.39 2.79 -9.00
C LYS A 10 9.90 3.04 -9.21
N TYR A 11 9.59 4.24 -9.68
CA TYR A 11 8.25 4.59 -10.15
C TYR A 11 8.06 4.12 -11.60
N SER A 12 6.86 3.62 -11.90
CA SER A 12 6.49 3.18 -13.24
C SER A 12 4.99 3.34 -13.47
N LEU A 13 4.56 3.24 -14.73
CA LEU A 13 3.16 3.08 -15.10
C LEU A 13 2.80 1.61 -15.42
N ARG A 14 3.81 0.74 -15.49
CA ARG A 14 3.64 -0.69 -15.76
C ARG A 14 3.16 -1.41 -14.51
N GLU A 15 2.31 -2.41 -14.69
CA GLU A 15 1.80 -3.23 -13.57
C GLU A 15 2.86 -4.21 -13.06
N MET A 16 3.69 -4.75 -13.95
CA MET A 16 4.76 -5.69 -13.60
C MET A 16 6.14 -5.03 -13.66
N CYS A 17 6.94 -5.31 -12.63
CA CYS A 17 8.37 -4.97 -12.57
C CYS A 17 9.16 -6.20 -12.10
N CYS A 18 9.57 -6.30 -10.83
CA CYS A 18 10.25 -7.47 -10.28
C CYS A 18 9.26 -8.56 -9.83
N THR A 19 8.30 -8.17 -8.98
CA THR A 19 7.29 -9.07 -8.39
C THR A 19 5.86 -8.57 -8.59
N GLY A 20 5.72 -7.32 -9.04
CA GLY A 20 4.45 -6.57 -9.13
C GLY A 20 4.66 -5.14 -8.65
N THR A 21 3.79 -4.22 -9.06
CA THR A 21 3.85 -2.82 -8.62
C THR A 21 2.59 -2.42 -7.85
N GLU A 22 2.80 -1.62 -6.81
CA GLU A 22 1.76 -1.17 -5.89
C GLU A 22 1.43 0.30 -6.09
N ASN A 23 0.29 0.74 -5.57
CA ASN A 23 -0.07 2.15 -5.55
C ASN A 23 0.85 2.87 -4.54
N PRO A 24 1.60 3.90 -4.94
CA PRO A 24 2.48 4.62 -4.02
C PRO A 24 1.73 5.52 -3.04
N HIS A 25 0.47 5.84 -3.30
CA HIS A 25 -0.32 6.69 -2.43
C HIS A 25 -0.75 5.90 -1.19
N PRO A 26 -0.63 6.48 0.02
CA PRO A 26 -1.11 5.84 1.23
C PRO A 26 -2.64 5.65 1.18
N PRO A 27 -3.17 4.66 1.94
CA PRO A 27 -4.61 4.49 2.07
C PRO A 27 -5.23 5.74 2.70
N LYS A 28 -6.46 6.09 2.28
CA LYS A 28 -7.20 7.23 2.84
C LYS A 28 -7.50 6.98 4.32
N PHE A 29 -7.29 8.00 5.15
CA PHE A 29 -7.65 7.96 6.56
C PHE A 29 -9.15 8.22 6.76
N SER A 30 -9.75 7.57 7.75
CA SER A 30 -11.14 7.76 8.15
C SER A 30 -11.22 7.95 9.65
N LEU A 31 -11.97 8.96 10.11
CA LEU A 31 -12.17 9.22 11.55
C LEU A 31 -12.90 8.07 12.25
N ALA A 32 -13.88 7.46 11.58
CA ALA A 32 -14.65 6.35 12.14
C ALA A 32 -13.85 5.04 12.21
N ASP A 33 -12.83 4.88 11.35
CA ASP A 33 -11.92 3.74 11.30
C ASP A 33 -12.55 2.37 11.64
N LYS A 34 -13.58 1.99 10.88
CA LYS A 34 -14.39 0.77 11.14
C LYS A 34 -13.56 -0.50 11.32
N TYR A 35 -12.41 -0.58 10.66
CA TYR A 35 -11.50 -1.73 10.70
C TYR A 35 -10.27 -1.53 11.60
N GLY A 36 -10.26 -0.47 12.42
CA GLY A 36 -9.13 -0.11 13.28
C GLY A 36 -8.73 -1.23 14.25
N LYS A 37 -9.72 -1.92 14.85
CA LYS A 37 -9.48 -3.08 15.72
C LYS A 37 -8.65 -4.16 15.03
N TYR A 38 -9.06 -4.55 13.83
CA TYR A 38 -8.36 -5.58 13.04
C TYR A 38 -6.98 -5.11 12.60
N ARG A 39 -6.86 -3.85 12.14
CA ARG A 39 -5.57 -3.28 11.72
C ARG A 39 -4.54 -3.22 12.86
N ARG A 40 -4.96 -2.98 14.10
CA ARG A 40 -4.06 -3.00 15.27
C ARG A 40 -3.64 -4.42 15.63
N ALA A 41 -4.61 -5.35 15.68
CA ALA A 41 -4.34 -6.76 15.93
C ALA A 41 -3.36 -7.37 14.92
N THR A 42 -3.50 -7.07 13.62
CA THR A 42 -2.56 -7.55 12.59
C THR A 42 -1.15 -6.96 12.71
N LYS A 43 -1.01 -5.78 13.33
CA LYS A 43 0.28 -5.16 13.61
C LYS A 43 0.90 -5.58 14.94
N GLY A 44 0.17 -6.35 15.76
CA GLY A 44 0.59 -6.73 17.12
C GLY A 44 0.56 -5.58 18.13
N LEU A 45 -0.33 -4.59 17.92
CA LEU A 45 -0.58 -3.45 18.80
C LEU A 45 -1.75 -3.71 19.76
#